data_AF-A0A3D5UTJ8-F1
#
_entry.id   AF-A0A3D5UTJ8-F1
#
_cell.length_a   1.000
_cell.length_b   1.000
_cell.length_c   1.000
_cell.angle_alpha   90.00
_cell.angle_beta   90.00
_cell.angle_gamma   90.00
#
_symmetry.space_group_name_H-M   'P 1'
#
loop_
_entity.id
_entity.type
_entity.pdbx_description
1 polymer ?
#
loop_
_entity_poly.entity_id
_entity_poly.type
_entity_poly.pdbx_seq_one_letter_code
_entity_poly.pdbx_strand_id
1 'polypeptide(L)' 'IDADAHGYTLVTLDETQAEVVQVNVGDVLSDAGPEGSPVKCKTRFTVKRWAGGEEPALEGPAFEGDAPYPWKLKHKES' A
#
# COMPACT_ATOMS: atom_id res chain seq x y z
N ILE A 1 -0.60 7.77 -14.51
CA ILE A 1 -1.80 6.95 -14.27
C ILE A 1 -1.54 5.65 -14.99
N ASP A 2 -1.31 4.58 -14.25
CA ASP A 2 -1.23 3.24 -14.80
C ASP A 2 -2.65 2.69 -14.84
N ALA A 3 -3.13 2.34 -16.04
CA ALA A 3 -4.47 1.80 -16.23
C ALA A 3 -4.57 0.33 -15.80
N ASP A 4 -3.43 -0.34 -15.62
CA ASP A 4 -3.34 -1.77 -15.29
C ASP A 4 -3.19 -2.02 -13.77
N ALA A 5 -3.10 -0.95 -12.98
CA ALA A 5 -2.97 -1.00 -11.52
C ALA A 5 -4.35 -1.04 -10.83
N HIS A 6 -5.17 -2.04 -11.16
CA HIS A 6 -6.44 -2.29 -10.49
C HIS A 6 -6.22 -2.76 -9.05
N GLY A 7 -7.13 -2.43 -8.15
CA GLY A 7 -6.94 -2.76 -6.75
C GLY A 7 -7.92 -2.09 -5.79
N TYR A 8 -7.64 -2.26 -4.51
CA TYR A 8 -8.34 -1.61 -3.41
C TYR A 8 -7.36 -1.28 -2.28
N THR A 9 -7.78 -0.41 -1.37
CA THR A 9 -6.98 -0.03 -0.20
C THR A 9 -7.68 -0.48 1.06
N LEU A 10 -6.96 -1.19 1.92
CA LEU A 10 -7.37 -1.49 3.28
C LEU A 10 -6.70 -0.49 4.21
N VAL A 11 -7.51 0.15 5.06
CA VAL A 11 -7.02 1.08 6.09
C VAL A 11 -7.42 0.54 7.44
N THR A 12 -6.43 0.31 8.30
CA THR A 12 -6.63 -0.09 9.69
C THR A 12 -6.11 1.04 10.58
N LEU A 13 -6.92 1.47 11.53
CA LEU A 13 -6.58 2.54 12.46
C LEU A 13 -6.83 2.05 13.89
N ASP A 14 -5.83 2.22 14.74
CA ASP A 14 -5.94 2.02 16.19
C ASP A 14 -5.27 3.18 16.96
N GLU A 15 -5.22 3.09 18.29
CA GLU A 15 -4.66 4.15 19.14
C GLU A 15 -3.14 4.34 18.99
N THR A 16 -2.46 3.43 18.33
CA THR A 16 -1.01 3.37 18.20
C THR A 16 -0.53 3.65 16.78
N GLN A 17 -1.34 3.36 15.76
CA GLN A 17 -0.95 3.54 14.37
C GLN A 17 -2.12 3.59 13.37
N ALA A 18 -1.84 4.15 12.20
CA ALA A 18 -2.57 3.94 10.97
C ALA A 18 -1.74 3.03 10.04
N GLU A 19 -2.33 1.92 9.60
CA GLU A 19 -1.77 1.05 8.57
C GLU A 19 -2.60 1.15 7.29
N VAL A 20 -1.93 1.33 6.16
CA VAL A 20 -2.53 1.37 4.83
C VAL A 20 -1.91 0.26 3.99
N VAL A 21 -2.74 -0.66 3.51
CA VAL A 21 -2.35 -1.71 2.57
C VAL A 21 -3.06 -1.49 1.25
N GLN A 22 -2.29 -1.09 0.24
CA GLN A 22 -2.76 -1.07 -1.15
C GLN A 22 -2.61 -2.46 -1.74
N VAL A 23 -3.70 -3.03 -2.22
CA VAL A 23 -3.73 -4.35 -2.85
C VAL A 23 -3.99 -4.16 -4.33
N ASN A 24 -3.01 -4.54 -5.16
CA ASN A 24 -3.18 -4.60 -6.60
C ASN A 24 -3.57 -6.01 -7.03
N VAL A 25 -4.57 -6.09 -7.90
CA VAL A 25 -5.12 -7.35 -8.41
C VAL A 25 -4.78 -7.55 -9.88
N GLY A 26 -5.04 -8.76 -10.36
CA GLY A 26 -4.93 -9.15 -11.76
C GLY A 26 -5.88 -8.42 -12.68
N ASP A 27 -6.02 -8.96 -13.89
CA ASP A 27 -6.95 -8.46 -14.88
C ASP A 27 -8.39 -8.40 -14.32
N VAL A 28 -9.13 -7.36 -14.71
CA VAL A 28 -10.53 -7.09 -14.33
C VAL A 28 -11.43 -6.92 -15.55
N LEU A 29 -10.94 -7.25 -16.76
CA LEU A 29 -11.71 -7.20 -18.01
C LEU A 29 -12.83 -8.25 -18.08
N SER A 30 -12.81 -9.24 -17.20
CA SER A 30 -13.83 -10.29 -17.07
C SER A 30 -14.20 -10.53 -15.61
N ASP A 31 -15.38 -11.12 -15.39
CA ASP A 31 -15.82 -11.52 -14.05
C ASP A 31 -14.87 -12.60 -13.49
N ALA A 32 -14.26 -12.30 -12.35
CA ALA A 32 -13.33 -13.20 -11.68
C ALA A 32 -14.03 -14.29 -10.84
N GLY A 33 -15.36 -14.24 -10.72
CA GLY A 33 -16.12 -15.18 -9.90
C GLY A 33 -15.92 -14.97 -8.40
N PRO A 34 -16.41 -15.90 -7.56
CA PRO A 34 -16.45 -15.73 -6.11
C PRO A 34 -15.08 -15.64 -5.43
N GLU A 35 -14.03 -16.20 -6.06
CA GLU A 35 -12.66 -16.13 -5.56
C GLU A 35 -12.01 -14.75 -5.79
N GLY A 36 -12.57 -13.96 -6.72
CA GLY A 36 -12.03 -12.66 -7.10
C GLY A 36 -10.75 -12.73 -7.94
N SER A 37 -10.30 -11.56 -8.41
CA SER A 37 -9.06 -11.47 -9.19
C SER A 37 -7.84 -11.76 -8.32
N PRO A 38 -6.82 -12.46 -8.83
CA PRO A 38 -5.64 -12.82 -8.05
C PRO A 38 -4.87 -11.57 -7.60
N VAL A 39 -4.37 -11.55 -6.36
CA VAL A 39 -3.53 -10.46 -5.86
C VAL A 39 -2.15 -10.53 -6.50
N LYS A 40 -1.71 -9.42 -7.12
CA LYS A 40 -0.38 -9.29 -7.75
C LYS A 40 0.64 -8.69 -6.81
N CYS A 41 0.25 -7.64 -6.08
CA CYS A 41 1.14 -6.96 -5.15
C CYS A 41 0.34 -6.41 -3.96
N LYS A 42 0.95 -6.42 -2.77
CA LYS A 42 0.51 -5.60 -1.66
C LYS A 42 1.60 -4.61 -1.29
N THR A 43 1.23 -3.35 -1.15
CA THR A 43 2.11 -2.28 -0.68
C THR A 43 1.62 -1.79 0.66
N ARG A 44 2.45 -1.94 1.71
CA ARG A 44 2.12 -1.53 3.07
C ARG A 44 2.84 -0.24 3.44
N PHE A 45 2.08 0.69 4.02
CA PHE A 45 2.54 1.91 4.65
C PHE A 45 2.03 1.96 6.09
N THR A 46 2.86 2.47 7.00
CA THR A 46 2.48 2.64 8.39
C THR A 46 2.83 4.04 8.85
N VAL A 47 1.91 4.68 9.56
CA VAL A 47 2.19 5.92 10.30
C VAL A 47 1.88 5.62 11.76
N LYS A 48 2.92 5.59 12.59
CA LYS A 48 2.77 5.44 14.05
C LYS A 48 2.20 6.72 14.64
N ARG A 49 1.53 6.62 15.79
CA ARG A 49 1.09 7.76 16.59
C ARG A 49 2.27 8.70 16.87
N TRP A 50 1.98 9.99 16.77
CA TRP A 50 2.89 11.07 17.17
C TRP A 50 2.19 12.00 18.15
N ALA A 51 2.95 12.63 19.04
CA ALA A 51 2.45 13.65 19.94
C ALA A 51 2.37 15.03 19.26
N GLY A 52 1.65 15.97 19.90
CA GLY A 52 1.61 17.34 19.41
C GLY A 52 3.00 17.98 19.42
N GLY A 53 3.47 18.44 18.25
CA GLY A 53 4.81 19.01 18.07
C GLY A 53 5.85 18.02 17.55
N GLU A 54 5.55 16.73 17.51
CA GLU A 54 6.35 15.75 16.77
C GLU A 54 5.97 15.73 15.29
N GLU A 55 6.89 15.29 14.43
CA GLU A 55 6.65 15.15 13.00
C GLU A 55 6.22 13.71 12.69
N PRO A 56 5.10 13.50 11.96
CA PRO A 56 4.67 12.17 11.58
C PRO A 56 5.71 11.50 10.67
N ALA A 57 6.10 10.28 11.03
CA ALA A 57 7.00 9.47 10.22
C ALA A 57 6.20 8.44 9.41
N LEU A 58 6.38 8.46 8.08
CA LEU A 58 5.85 7.43 7.19
C LEU A 58 6.86 6.28 7.09
N GLU A 59 6.48 5.10 7.54
CA GLU A 59 7.22 3.86 7.37
C GLU A 59 6.74 3.11 6.11
N GLY A 60 7.69 2.57 5.34
CA GLY A 60 7.43 1.87 4.07
C GLY A 60 7.82 2.69 2.83
N PRO A 61 7.37 2.27 1.63
CA PRO A 61 6.54 1.10 1.37
C PRO A 61 7.28 -0.23 1.61
N ALA A 62 6.57 -1.19 2.19
CA ALA A 62 6.95 -2.59 2.15
C ALA A 62 6.11 -3.32 1.08
N PHE A 63 6.76 -4.07 0.19
CA PHE A 63 6.10 -4.77 -0.90
C PHE A 63 6.03 -6.27 -0.64
N GLU A 64 4.87 -6.87 -0.88
CA GLU A 64 4.67 -8.31 -1.03
C GLU A 64 4.33 -8.57 -2.51
N GLY A 65 5.19 -9.28 -3.23
CA GLY A 65 5.12 -9.42 -4.70
C GLY A 65 5.94 -8.38 -5.45
N ASP A 66 5.85 -8.38 -6.78
CA ASP A 66 6.58 -7.43 -7.62
C ASP A 66 5.96 -6.03 -7.50
N ALA A 67 6.80 -5.04 -7.24
CA ALA A 67 6.34 -3.66 -7.11
C ALA A 67 5.62 -3.23 -8.41
N PRO A 68 4.40 -2.69 -8.32
CA PRO A 68 3.59 -2.37 -9.50
C PRO A 68 4.13 -1.15 -10.27
N TYR A 69 5.13 -0.45 -9.72
CA TYR A 69 5.81 0.67 -10.35
C TYR A 69 7.25 0.80 -9.83
N PRO A 70 8.17 1.42 -10.59
CA PRO A 70 9.52 1.70 -10.13
C PRO A 70 9.49 2.68 -8.95
N TRP A 71 9.60 2.15 -7.73
CA TRP A 71 9.75 2.95 -6.52
C TRP A 71 11.22 3.32 -6.31
N LYS A 72 11.56 4.61 -6.42
CA LYS A 72 12.84 5.13 -5.95
C LYS A 72 12.66 5.68 -4.54
N LEU A 73 13.10 4.93 -3.54
CA LEU A 73 13.21 5.42 -2.17
C LEU A 73 14.23 6.56 -2.18
N LYS A 74 13.78 7.83 -2.11
CA LYS A 74 14.70 8.93 -1.83
C LYS A 74 15.07 8.81 -0.35
N HIS A 75 16.19 8.16 -0.06
CA HIS A 75 16.86 8.31 1.23
C HIS A 75 17.11 9.79 1.45
N LYS A 76 16.45 10.38 2.44
CA LYS A 76 16.89 11.64 3.03
C LYS A 76 17.92 11.24 4.07
N GLU A 77 19.20 11.20 3.69
CA GLU A 77 20.29 11.16 4.67
C GLU A 77 20.11 12.40 5.57
N SER A 78 19.98 12.16 6.87
CA SER A 78 20.03 13.19 7.92
C SER A 78 21.40 13.17 8.56
#